data_AF-A0A356D832-F1
#
_entry.id   AF-A0A356D832-F1
#
_cell.length_a   1.000
_cell.length_b   1.000
_cell.length_c   1.000
_cell.angle_alpha   90.00
_cell.angle_beta   90.00
_cell.angle_gamma   90.00
#
_symmetry.space_group_name_H-M   'P 1'
#
loop_
_entity.id
_entity.type
_entity.pdbx_description
1 polymer ?
#
loop_
_entity_poly.entity_id
_entity_poly.type
_entity_poly.pdbx_seq_one_letter_code
_entity_poly.pdbx_strand_id
1 'polypeptide(L)' 'MTPQEHENGLRSVAKRCHTELKKYDKLTTELSKQTISKYLPEFTNLLPPDKKLKYTPNMWFNHYVMTIDKEINDG' A
#
# COMPACT_ATOMS: atom_id res chain seq x y z
N MET A 1 0.90 0.47 20.32
CA MET A 1 0.70 -0.30 19.09
C MET A 1 1.85 -1.29 18.98
N THR A 2 1.54 -2.58 18.91
CA THR A 2 2.54 -3.65 18.74
C THR A 2 3.09 -3.63 17.31
N PRO A 3 4.26 -4.24 17.05
CA PRO A 3 4.77 -4.39 15.68
C PRO A 3 3.78 -5.07 14.74
N GLN A 4 2.96 -6.00 15.25
CA GLN A 4 1.90 -6.67 14.51
C GLN A 4 0.75 -5.73 14.16
N GLU A 5 0.32 -4.87 15.09
CA GLU A 5 -0.75 -3.90 14.82
C GLU A 5 -0.34 -2.88 13.73
N HIS A 6 0.91 -2.42 13.75
CA HIS A 6 1.45 -1.59 12.66
C HIS A 6 1.45 -2.32 11.33
N GLU A 7 1.93 -3.56 11.30
CA GLU A 7 1.99 -4.36 10.08
C GLU A 7 0.59 -4.64 9.49
N ASN A 8 -0.36 -4.98 10.35
CA ASN A 8 -1.75 -5.20 9.97
C ASN A 8 -2.39 -3.92 9.43
N GLY A 9 -2.11 -2.77 10.03
CA GLY A 9 -2.56 -1.47 9.54
C GLY A 9 -2.01 -1.17 8.14
N LEU A 10 -0.70 -1.32 7.94
CA LEU A 10 -0.03 -1.11 6.65
C LEU A 10 -0.58 -2.04 5.57
N ARG A 11 -0.72 -3.34 5.88
CA ARG A 11 -1.32 -4.33 4.97
C ARG A 11 -2.78 -4.01 4.65
N SER A 12 -3.57 -3.56 5.61
CA SER A 12 -4.98 -3.18 5.40
C SER A 12 -5.11 -2.04 4.39
N VAL A 13 -4.32 -0.97 4.54
CA VAL A 13 -4.31 0.17 3.60
C VAL A 13 -3.87 -0.27 2.22
N ALA A 14 -2.79 -1.05 2.12
CA ALA A 14 -2.30 -1.56 0.84
C ALA A 14 -3.32 -2.51 0.16
N LYS A 15 -4.05 -3.32 0.93
CA LYS A 15 -5.13 -4.18 0.41
C LYS A 15 -6.30 -3.35 -0.13
N ARG A 16 -6.70 -2.29 0.57
CA ARG A 16 -7.74 -1.36 0.09
C ARG A 16 -7.33 -0.69 -1.22
N CYS A 17 -6.07 -0.25 -1.31
CA CYS A 17 -5.52 0.30 -2.55
C CYS A 17 -5.54 -0.72 -3.68
N HIS A 18 -5.06 -1.95 -3.46
CA HIS A 18 -5.09 -3.03 -4.43
C HIS A 18 -6.50 -3.35 -4.93
N THR A 19 -7.46 -3.49 -4.00
CA THR A 19 -8.86 -3.73 -4.34
C THR A 19 -9.44 -2.60 -5.19
N GLU A 20 -9.11 -1.34 -4.90
CA GLU A 20 -9.56 -0.21 -5.72
C GLU A 20 -8.92 -0.23 -7.11
N LEU A 21 -7.63 -0.57 -7.23
CA LEU A 21 -6.93 -0.73 -8.51
C LEU A 21 -7.58 -1.82 -9.38
N LYS A 22 -8.05 -2.92 -8.78
CA LYS A 22 -8.72 -4.02 -9.51
C LYS A 22 -10.16 -3.71 -9.94
N LYS A 23 -10.77 -2.63 -9.45
CA LYS A 23 -12.11 -2.20 -9.91
C LYS A 23 -12.07 -1.55 -11.29
N TYR A 24 -10.89 -1.09 -11.75
CA TYR A 24 -10.74 -0.49 -13.05
C TYR A 24 -10.58 -1.59 -14.11
N ASP A 25 -11.47 -1.60 -15.11
CA ASP A 25 -11.40 -2.49 -16.27
C ASP A 25 -10.10 -2.28 -17.09
N LYS A 26 -9.71 -1.02 -17.25
CA LYS A 26 -8.40 -0.62 -17.79
C LYS A 26 -7.64 0.22 -16.78
N LEU A 27 -6.63 -0.38 -16.18
CA LEU A 27 -5.73 0.33 -15.29
C LEU A 27 -4.73 1.18 -16.10
N THR A 28 -4.89 2.50 -16.04
CA THR A 28 -3.91 3.43 -16.62
C THR A 28 -2.89 3.86 -15.57
N THR A 29 -1.72 4.32 -16.02
CA THR A 29 -0.68 4.88 -15.14
C THR A 29 -1.21 6.05 -14.31
N GLU A 30 -2.10 6.86 -14.89
CA GLU A 30 -2.68 8.02 -14.21
C GLU A 30 -3.67 7.59 -13.11
N LEU A 31 -4.58 6.66 -13.41
CA LEU A 31 -5.50 6.10 -12.40
C LEU A 31 -4.72 5.43 -11.27
N SER A 32 -3.68 4.66 -11.62
CA SER A 32 -2.81 4.03 -10.62
C SER A 32 -2.18 5.06 -9.69
N LYS A 33 -1.63 6.15 -10.24
CA LYS A 33 -1.04 7.23 -9.45
C LYS A 33 -2.08 7.94 -8.58
N GLN A 34 -3.27 8.22 -9.11
CA GLN A 34 -4.35 8.86 -8.35
C GLN A 34 -4.81 7.98 -7.18
N THR A 35 -5.06 6.69 -7.43
CA THR A 35 -5.45 5.74 -6.39
C THR A 35 -4.34 5.58 -5.34
N ILE A 36 -3.08 5.44 -5.75
CA ILE A 36 -1.95 5.37 -4.81
C ILE A 36 -1.85 6.66 -3.98
N SER A 37 -1.96 7.83 -4.61
CA SER A 37 -1.90 9.13 -3.92
C SER A 37 -3.01 9.30 -2.89
N LYS A 38 -4.22 8.76 -3.15
CA LYS A 38 -5.35 8.77 -2.22
C LYS A 38 -5.06 8.01 -0.92
N TYR A 39 -4.32 6.90 -0.98
CA TYR A 39 -4.04 6.04 0.17
C TYR A 39 -2.68 6.32 0.84
N LEU A 40 -1.78 7.01 0.14
CA LEU A 40 -0.44 7.31 0.63
C LEU A 40 -0.40 8.10 1.96
N PRO A 41 -1.27 9.10 2.23
CA PRO A 41 -1.29 9.80 3.51
C PRO A 41 -1.65 8.88 4.68
N GLU A 42 -2.66 8.03 4.51
CA GLU A 42 -3.09 7.05 5.50
C GLU A 42 -1.97 6.06 5.81
N PHE A 43 -1.32 5.53 4.77
CA PHE A 43 -0.16 4.65 4.91
C PHE A 43 1.01 5.34 5.64
N THR A 44 1.30 6.60 5.30
CA THR A 44 2.41 7.37 5.88
C THR A 44 2.20 7.66 7.37
N ASN A 45 0.95 7.84 7.79
CA ASN A 45 0.59 8.01 9.21
C ASN A 45 0.79 6.73 10.01
N LEU A 46 0.51 5.56 9.41
CA LEU A 46 0.70 4.25 10.04
C LEU A 46 2.15 3.76 10.02
N LEU A 47 2.97 4.30 9.12
CA LEU A 47 4.34 3.88 8.91
C LEU A 47 5.21 4.25 10.14
N PRO A 48 5.80 3.27 10.84
CA PRO A 48 6.62 3.53 12.01
C PRO A 48 7.87 4.35 11.65
N PRO A 49 8.37 5.19 12.58
CA PRO A 49 9.48 6.10 12.33
C PRO A 49 10.75 5.38 11.86
N ASP A 50 11.04 4.17 12.37
CA ASP A 50 12.20 3.38 11.97
C ASP A 50 12.19 3.01 10.48
N LYS A 51 11.01 2.76 9.92
CA LYS A 51 10.86 2.46 8.49
C LYS A 51 11.04 3.70 7.61
N LYS A 52 10.74 4.90 8.14
CA LYS A 52 10.92 6.19 7.43
C LYS A 52 12.39 6.56 7.24
N LEU A 53 13.30 6.02 8.04
CA LEU A 53 14.75 6.26 7.92
C LEU A 53 15.37 5.58 6.70
N LYS A 54 14.81 4.45 6.26
CA LYS A 54 15.42 3.59 5.23
C LYS A 54 14.88 3.85 3.83
N TYR A 55 13.59 4.15 3.70
CA TYR A 55 12.93 4.39 2.42
C TYR A 55 11.80 5.40 2.56
N THR A 56 11.46 6.04 1.44
CA THR A 56 10.30 6.93 1.41
C THR A 56 9.00 6.15 1.63
N PRO A 57 7.96 6.78 2.22
CA PRO A 57 6.67 6.13 2.41
C PRO A 57 6.09 5.57 1.11
N ASN A 58 6.32 6.24 -0.02
CA ASN A 58 5.90 5.78 -1.34
C ASN A 58 6.57 4.46 -1.76
N MET A 59 7.88 4.28 -1.51
CA MET A 59 8.56 3.02 -1.80
C MET A 59 8.01 1.88 -0.96
N TRP A 60 7.83 2.10 0.34
CA TRP A 60 7.19 1.12 1.22
C TRP A 60 5.80 0.79 0.72
N PHE A 61 4.98 1.80 0.41
CA PHE A 61 3.62 1.58 -0.01
C PHE A 61 3.52 0.75 -1.30
N ASN A 62 4.34 1.05 -2.30
CA ASN A 62 4.43 0.26 -3.52
C ASN A 62 4.86 -1.20 -3.24
N HIS A 63 5.82 -1.40 -2.34
CA HIS A 63 6.23 -2.75 -1.94
C HIS A 63 5.06 -3.54 -1.33
N TYR A 64 4.29 -2.96 -0.39
CA TYR A 64 3.14 -3.66 0.20
C TYR A 64 2.06 -3.95 -0.84
N VAL A 65 1.74 -3.01 -1.74
CA VAL A 65 0.73 -3.23 -2.79
C VAL A 65 1.16 -4.36 -3.74
N MET A 66 2.43 -4.42 -4.14
CA MET A 66 2.97 -5.50 -4.97
C MET A 66 2.99 -6.84 -4.25
N THR A 67 3.35 -6.87 -2.96
CA THR A 67 3.33 -8.09 -2.16
C THR A 67 1.92 -8.65 -2.06
N ILE A 68 0.92 -7.80 -1.82
CA ILE A 68 -0.49 -8.22 -1.77
C ILE A 68 -0.98 -8.72 -3.13
N ASP A 69 -0.61 -8.06 -4.23
CA ASP A 69 -0.98 -8.53 -5.57
C ASP A 69 -0.39 -9.91 -5.85
N LYS A 70 0.87 -10.17 -5.47
CA LYS A 70 1.48 -11.50 -5.58
C LYS A 70 0.77 -12.53 -4.70
N GLU A 71 0.51 -12.22 -3.44
CA GLU A 71 -0.22 -13.12 -2.53
C GLU A 71 -1.60 -13.52 -3.05
N ILE A 72 -2.26 -12.64 -3.81
CA ILE A 72 -3.59 -12.90 -4.38
C ILE A 72 -3.51 -13.65 -5.71
N ASN A 73 -2.54 -13.36 -6.57
CA ASN A 73 -2.43 -13.99 -7.89
C ASN A 73 -1.67 -15.33 -7.89
N ASP A 74 -0.85 -15.59 -6.87
CA ASP A 74 -0.07 -16.83 -6.71
C ASP A 74 -0.82 -17.89 -5.84
N GLY A 75 -1.99 -17.52 -5.29
CA GLY A 75 -2.81 -18.34 -4.38
C GLY A 75 -4.02 -18.99 -5.01
#